data_AF-A0A973WG01-F1
#
_entry.id   AF-A0A973WG01-F1
#
_cell.length_a   1.000
_cell.length_b   1.000
_cell.length_c   1.000
_cell.angle_alpha   90.00
_cell.angle_beta   90.00
_cell.angle_gamma   90.00
#
_symmetry.space_group_name_H-M   'P 1'
#
loop_
_entity.id
_entity.type
_entity.pdbx_description
1 polymer ?
#
loop_
_entity_poly.entity_id
_entity_poly.type
_entity_poly.pdbx_seq_one_letter_code
_entity_poly.pdbx_strand_id
1 'polypeptide(L)'
;MKRYFIDTTATVIFFTIIAATTELLIAGLEPRQVLMTRLMTIPAMIITGRPYGLWRDWFFAKTKPKRAVAKVLSDVLAFISFQVPVYVATLLIAGATASEIGAAVSASIVFMVLLSRPFGIYLEIVRKWAGTAVR
;
A
#
# COMPACT_ATOMS: atom_id res chain seq x y z
N MET A 1 20.33 3.48 -3.06
CA MET A 1 19.99 3.75 -1.64
C MET A 1 18.92 4.82 -1.48
N LYS A 2 19.09 6.07 -1.97
CA LYS A 2 18.09 7.16 -1.82
C LYS A 2 16.64 6.78 -2.16
N ARG A 3 16.40 6.08 -3.28
CA ARG A 3 15.05 5.61 -3.68
C ARG A 3 14.41 4.64 -2.70
N TYR A 4 15.20 3.77 -2.07
CA TYR A 4 14.69 2.81 -1.09
C TYR A 4 14.09 3.55 0.10
N PHE A 5 14.87 4.48 0.69
CA PHE A 5 14.40 5.30 1.81
C PHE A 5 13.18 6.13 1.44
N ILE A 6 13.18 6.77 0.28
CA ILE A 6 12.05 7.61 -0.14
C ILE A 6 10.77 6.79 -0.29
N ASP A 7 10.82 5.66 -1.00
CA ASP A 7 9.63 4.84 -1.22
C ASP A 7 9.12 4.21 0.07
N THR A 8 10.02 3.68 0.89
CA THR A 8 9.66 3.06 2.17
C THR A 8 9.08 4.08 3.14
N THR A 9 9.73 5.24 3.30
CA THR A 9 9.21 6.32 4.17
C THR A 9 7.87 6.85 3.67
N ALA A 10 7.72 7.05 2.35
CA ALA A 10 6.44 7.44 1.76
C ALA A 10 5.34 6.42 2.07
N THR A 11 5.63 5.13 1.89
CA THR A 11 4.69 4.04 2.19
C THR A 11 4.26 4.08 3.66
N VAL A 12 5.23 4.12 4.57
CA VAL A 12 4.97 4.13 6.01
C VAL A 12 4.13 5.35 6.41
N ILE A 13 4.50 6.57 5.97
CA ILE A 13 3.78 7.79 6.32
C ILE A 13 2.35 7.74 5.80
N PHE A 14 2.18 7.44 4.50
CA PHE A 14 0.87 7.47 3.85
C PHE A 14 -0.12 6.51 4.53
N PHE A 15 0.26 5.23 4.65
CA PHE A 15 -0.63 4.23 5.23
C PHE A 15 -0.78 4.37 6.74
N THR A 16 0.23 4.88 7.45
CA THR A 16 0.08 5.18 8.88
C THR A 16 -0.94 6.28 9.12
N ILE A 17 -0.90 7.38 8.36
CA ILE A 17 -1.86 8.47 8.53
C ILE A 17 -3.29 7.98 8.25
N ILE A 18 -3.50 7.30 7.12
CA ILE A 18 -4.83 6.79 6.74
C ILE A 18 -5.33 5.75 7.75
N ALA A 19 -4.49 4.76 8.10
CA ALA A 19 -4.89 3.71 9.04
C ALA A 19 -5.16 4.28 10.42
N ALA A 20 -4.26 5.09 10.98
CA ALA A 20 -4.48 5.67 12.32
C ALA A 20 -5.72 6.57 12.35
N THR A 21 -5.97 7.36 11.31
CA THR A 21 -7.16 8.23 11.25
C THR A 21 -8.45 7.40 11.19
N THR A 22 -8.48 6.37 10.35
CA THR A 22 -9.65 5.49 10.23
C THR A 22 -9.87 4.66 11.50
N GLU A 23 -8.80 4.16 12.12
CA GLU A 23 -8.87 3.41 13.37
C GLU A 23 -9.38 4.28 14.54
N LEU A 24 -8.90 5.52 14.67
CA LEU A 24 -9.34 6.45 15.72
C LEU A 24 -10.76 6.96 15.50
N LEU A 25 -11.06 7.45 14.29
CA LEU A 25 -12.30 8.20 14.04
C LEU A 25 -13.47 7.34 13.59
N ILE A 26 -13.20 6.21 12.92
CA ILE A 26 -14.24 5.35 12.34
C ILE A 26 -14.39 4.07 13.17
N ALA A 27 -13.29 3.39 13.46
CA ALA A 27 -13.33 2.15 14.26
C ALA A 27 -13.43 2.41 15.77
N GLY A 28 -13.16 3.64 16.22
CA GLY A 28 -13.26 4.03 17.63
C GLY A 28 -12.21 3.37 18.54
N LEU A 29 -11.05 2.99 17.99
CA LEU A 29 -9.97 2.40 18.78
C LEU A 29 -9.32 3.43 19.70
N GLU A 30 -8.87 2.99 20.87
CA GLU A 30 -8.08 3.83 21.78
C GLU A 30 -6.70 4.13 21.17
N PRO A 31 -6.09 5.29 21.48
CA PRO A 31 -4.76 5.65 20.96
C PRO A 31 -3.68 4.59 21.24
N ARG A 32 -3.77 3.89 22.39
CA ARG A 32 -2.87 2.79 22.73
C ARG A 32 -3.04 1.59 21.80
N GLN A 33 -4.29 1.25 21.45
CA GLN A 33 -4.58 0.15 20.53
C GLN A 33 -4.06 0.49 19.13
N VAL A 34 -4.30 1.70 18.66
CA VAL A 34 -3.76 2.20 17.38
C VAL A 34 -2.23 2.14 17.37
N LEU A 35 -1.56 2.55 18.45
CA LEU A 35 -0.11 2.42 18.54
C LEU A 35 0.35 0.95 18.38
N MET A 36 -0.35 0.00 18.99
CA MET A 36 -0.04 -1.43 18.87
C MET A 36 -0.27 -1.93 17.44
N THR A 37 -1.36 -1.54 16.76
CA THR A 37 -1.58 -1.92 15.36
C THR A 37 -0.47 -1.40 14.46
N ARG A 38 0.04 -0.18 14.71
CA ARG A 38 1.16 0.40 13.96
C ARG A 38 2.46 -0.36 14.19
N LEU A 39 2.79 -0.68 15.44
CA LEU A 39 4.01 -1.44 15.77
C LEU A 39 4.04 -2.82 15.09
N MET A 40 2.88 -3.45 14.93
CA MET A 40 2.77 -4.74 14.22
C MET A 40 2.85 -4.62 12.70
N THR A 41 2.31 -3.54 12.12
CA THR A 41 2.16 -3.42 10.66
C THR A 41 3.23 -2.60 9.96
N ILE A 42 3.89 -1.67 10.66
CA ILE A 42 5.02 -0.88 10.11
C ILE A 42 6.17 -1.78 9.62
N PRO A 43 6.58 -2.85 10.32
CA PRO A 43 7.61 -3.76 9.80
C PRO A 43 7.27 -4.33 8.42
N ALA A 44 6.01 -4.73 8.21
CA ALA A 44 5.55 -5.21 6.91
C ALA A 44 5.63 -4.10 5.84
N MET A 45 5.27 -2.85 6.18
CA MET A 45 5.41 -1.70 5.28
C MET A 45 6.87 -1.39 4.94
N ILE A 46 7.80 -1.55 5.88
CA ILE A 46 9.23 -1.35 5.64
C ILE A 46 9.75 -2.36 4.63
N ILE A 47 9.35 -3.62 4.78
CA ILE A 47 9.73 -4.72 3.88
C ILE A 47 9.13 -4.50 2.48
N THR A 48 7.88 -4.06 2.41
CA THR A 48 7.10 -4.04 1.16
C THR A 48 7.15 -2.72 0.39
N GLY A 49 7.49 -1.59 1.04
CA GLY A 49 7.38 -0.26 0.45
C GLY A 49 8.17 -0.07 -0.84
N ARG A 50 9.49 -0.30 -0.82
CA ARG A 50 10.30 -0.21 -2.05
C ARG A 50 9.99 -1.32 -3.06
N PRO A 51 9.81 -2.60 -2.68
CA PRO A 51 9.37 -3.64 -3.61
C PRO A 51 8.08 -3.28 -4.36
N TYR A 52 7.07 -2.73 -3.68
CA TYR A 52 5.87 -2.23 -4.34
C TYR A 52 6.18 -1.09 -5.31
N GLY A 53 7.00 -0.12 -4.89
CA GLY A 53 7.43 0.99 -5.74
C GLY A 53 8.09 0.52 -7.05
N LEU A 54 8.91 -0.53 -6.99
CA LEU A 54 9.52 -1.17 -8.17
C LEU A 54 8.49 -1.88 -9.06
N TRP A 55 7.58 -2.64 -8.44
CA TRP A 55 6.52 -3.34 -9.14
C TRP A 55 5.62 -2.38 -9.91
N ARG A 56 5.19 -1.30 -9.26
CA ARG A 56 4.38 -0.24 -9.86
C ARG A 56 5.10 0.40 -11.05
N ASP A 57 6.39 0.73 -10.91
CA ASP A 57 7.18 1.34 -11.98
C ASP A 57 7.24 0.41 -13.21
N TRP A 58 7.51 -0.88 -12.98
CA TRP A 58 7.50 -1.90 -14.04
C TRP A 58 6.12 -2.01 -14.71
N PHE A 59 5.04 -2.03 -13.91
CA PHE A 59 3.67 -2.14 -14.42
C PHE A 59 3.29 -0.94 -15.30
N PHE A 60 3.64 0.28 -14.87
CA PHE A 60 3.40 1.49 -15.65
C PHE A 60 4.25 1.56 -16.92
N ALA A 61 5.51 1.09 -16.86
CA ALA A 61 6.36 0.99 -18.04
C ALA A 61 5.81 0.00 -19.08
N LYS A 62 5.17 -1.09 -18.63
CA LYS A 62 4.54 -2.10 -19.48
C LYS A 62 3.22 -1.63 -20.08
N THR A 63 2.35 -1.01 -19.28
CA THR A 63 0.98 -0.65 -19.68
C THR A 63 0.88 0.72 -20.36
N LYS A 64 1.84 1.64 -20.10
CA LYS A 64 1.92 3.00 -20.67
C LYS A 64 0.55 3.73 -20.72
N PRO A 65 -0.17 3.84 -19.58
CA PRO A 65 -1.52 4.40 -19.55
C PRO A 65 -1.51 5.89 -19.92
N LYS A 66 -2.25 6.26 -20.96
CA LYS A 66 -2.32 7.65 -21.46
C LYS A 66 -3.43 8.47 -20.80
N ARG A 67 -4.62 7.89 -20.64
CA ARG A 67 -5.82 8.57 -20.10
C ARG A 67 -5.85 8.51 -18.58
N ALA A 68 -6.51 9.49 -17.93
CA ALA A 68 -6.64 9.54 -16.48
C ALA A 68 -7.25 8.25 -15.89
N VAL A 69 -8.37 7.78 -16.46
CA VAL A 69 -9.03 6.52 -16.07
C VAL A 69 -8.07 5.32 -16.20
N ALA A 70 -7.30 5.26 -17.28
CA ALA A 70 -6.33 4.19 -17.48
C ALA A 70 -5.24 4.19 -16.39
N LYS A 71 -4.81 5.37 -15.92
CA LYS A 71 -3.86 5.48 -14.80
C LYS A 71 -4.46 4.99 -13.48
N VAL A 72 -5.73 5.29 -13.21
CA VAL A 72 -6.45 4.77 -12.04
C VAL A 72 -6.49 3.24 -12.08
N LEU A 73 -6.94 2.67 -13.21
CA LEU A 73 -6.99 1.23 -13.38
C LEU A 73 -5.61 0.59 -13.27
N SER A 74 -4.58 1.21 -13.84
CA SER A 74 -3.20 0.72 -13.71
C SER A 74 -2.72 0.71 -12.26
N ASP A 75 -3.01 1.75 -11.48
CA ASP A 75 -2.67 1.78 -10.05
C ASP A 75 -3.43 0.72 -9.26
N VAL A 76 -4.74 0.57 -9.50
CA VAL A 76 -5.57 -0.46 -8.85
C VAL A 76 -5.01 -1.86 -9.14
N LEU A 77 -4.77 -2.17 -10.42
CA LEU A 77 -4.26 -3.47 -10.84
C LEU A 77 -2.84 -3.72 -10.30
N ALA A 78 -1.95 -2.73 -10.34
CA ALA A 78 -0.61 -2.84 -9.78
C ALA A 78 -0.65 -3.07 -8.26
N PHE A 79 -1.53 -2.37 -7.55
CA PHE A 79 -1.68 -2.49 -6.10
C PHE A 79 -2.25 -3.85 -5.71
N ILE A 80 -3.36 -4.28 -6.33
CA ILE A 80 -3.99 -5.57 -6.04
C ILE A 80 -3.06 -6.74 -6.37
N SER A 81 -2.43 -6.73 -7.55
CA SER A 81 -1.52 -7.81 -7.99
C SER A 81 -0.29 -7.96 -7.11
N PHE A 82 0.10 -6.90 -6.37
CA PHE A 82 1.20 -6.95 -5.42
C PHE A 82 0.72 -7.27 -4.00
N GLN A 83 -0.30 -6.56 -3.53
CA GLN A 83 -0.70 -6.56 -2.14
C GLN A 83 -1.51 -7.80 -1.76
N VAL A 84 -2.34 -8.35 -2.65
CA VAL A 84 -3.11 -9.56 -2.35
C VAL A 84 -2.19 -10.74 -2.04
N PRO A 85 -1.17 -11.07 -2.88
CA PRO A 85 -0.21 -12.12 -2.54
C PRO A 85 0.50 -11.90 -1.21
N VAL A 86 0.95 -10.67 -0.93
CA VAL A 86 1.60 -10.31 0.33
C VAL A 86 0.67 -10.52 1.52
N TYR A 87 -0.59 -10.10 1.40
CA TYR A 87 -1.56 -10.22 2.48
C TYR A 87 -1.97 -11.67 2.73
N VAL A 88 -2.21 -12.44 1.66
CA VAL A 88 -2.48 -13.88 1.75
C VAL A 88 -1.31 -14.60 2.44
N ALA A 89 -0.06 -14.32 2.04
CA ALA A 89 1.11 -14.90 2.69
C ALA A 89 1.20 -14.53 4.19
N THR A 90 0.89 -13.28 4.53
CA THR A 90 0.86 -12.81 5.93
C THR A 90 -0.18 -13.57 6.75
N LEU A 91 -1.38 -13.77 6.21
CA LEU A 91 -2.46 -14.49 6.88
C LEU A 91 -2.16 -16.00 7.01
N LEU A 92 -1.53 -16.60 6.00
CA LEU A 92 -1.07 -17.99 6.08
C LEU A 92 -0.03 -18.19 7.19
N ILE A 93 0.94 -17.27 7.31
CA ILE A 93 1.93 -17.29 8.39
C ILE A 93 1.25 -17.10 9.76
N ALA A 94 0.19 -16.30 9.82
CA ALA A 94 -0.62 -16.12 11.03
C ALA A 94 -1.53 -17.32 11.37
N GLY A 95 -1.56 -18.36 10.52
CA GLY A 95 -2.36 -19.57 10.75
C GLY A 95 -3.83 -19.46 10.36
N ALA A 96 -4.20 -18.46 9.53
CA ALA A 96 -5.58 -18.28 9.09
C ALA A 96 -6.03 -19.40 8.14
N THR A 97 -7.30 -19.79 8.25
CA THR A 97 -7.96 -20.75 7.36
C THR A 97 -8.28 -20.14 5.99
N ALA A 98 -8.54 -20.99 4.99
CA ALA A 98 -8.86 -20.53 3.64
C ALA A 98 -10.12 -19.63 3.59
N SER A 99 -11.13 -19.90 4.42
CA SER A 99 -12.34 -19.09 4.52
C SER A 99 -12.06 -17.71 5.14
N GLU A 100 -11.26 -17.65 6.22
CA GLU A 100 -10.84 -16.39 6.84
C GLU A 100 -10.00 -15.55 5.89
N ILE A 101 -9.08 -16.17 5.15
CA ILE A 101 -8.29 -15.51 4.10
C ILE A 101 -9.21 -14.92 3.03
N GLY A 102 -10.15 -15.73 2.52
CA GLY A 102 -11.10 -15.28 1.50
C GLY A 102 -11.92 -14.07 1.97
N ALA A 103 -12.44 -14.10 3.20
CA ALA A 103 -13.19 -13.01 3.78
C ALA A 103 -12.33 -11.75 3.99
N ALA A 104 -11.15 -11.90 4.58
CA ALA A 104 -10.24 -10.79 4.88
C ALA A 104 -9.74 -10.10 3.60
N VAL A 105 -9.34 -10.88 2.59
CA VAL A 105 -8.92 -10.34 1.29
C VAL A 105 -10.08 -9.60 0.63
N SER A 106 -11.26 -10.20 0.58
CA SER A 106 -12.44 -9.59 -0.06
C SER A 106 -12.82 -8.26 0.60
N ALA A 107 -12.81 -8.20 1.93
CA ALA A 107 -13.04 -6.96 2.68
C ALA A 107 -11.96 -5.91 2.40
N SER A 108 -10.71 -6.34 2.25
CA SER A 108 -9.57 -5.45 2.03
C SER A 108 -9.51 -4.85 0.61
N ILE A 109 -10.09 -5.54 -0.39
CA ILE A 109 -10.09 -5.06 -1.78
C ILE A 109 -10.69 -3.65 -1.89
N VAL A 110 -11.71 -3.33 -1.08
CA VAL A 110 -12.31 -1.99 -1.07
C VAL A 110 -11.26 -0.91 -0.78
N PHE A 111 -10.49 -1.08 0.29
CA PHE A 111 -9.40 -0.16 0.62
C PHE A 111 -8.27 -0.17 -0.40
N MET A 112 -7.92 -1.34 -0.95
CA MET A 112 -6.91 -1.44 -2.02
C MET A 112 -7.32 -0.61 -3.24
N VAL A 113 -8.57 -0.69 -3.67
CA VAL A 113 -9.09 0.11 -4.79
C VAL A 113 -9.07 1.59 -4.43
N LEU A 114 -9.64 1.97 -3.28
CA LEU A 114 -9.78 3.37 -2.87
C LEU A 114 -8.43 4.07 -2.68
N LEU A 115 -7.44 3.38 -2.11
CA LEU A 115 -6.16 3.99 -1.73
C LEU A 115 -5.07 3.87 -2.81
N SER A 116 -5.22 2.96 -3.79
CA SER A 116 -4.21 2.71 -4.83
C SER A 116 -3.78 3.97 -5.58
N ARG A 117 -4.73 4.70 -6.19
CA ARG A 117 -4.42 5.91 -6.97
C ARG A 117 -3.96 7.08 -6.11
N PRO A 118 -4.62 7.42 -4.98
CA PRO A 118 -4.11 8.44 -4.06
C PRO A 118 -2.67 8.17 -3.62
N PHE A 119 -2.35 6.92 -3.27
CA PHE A 119 -1.00 6.52 -2.91
C PHE A 119 -0.02 6.65 -4.08
N GLY A 120 -0.41 6.21 -5.28
CA GLY A 120 0.41 6.32 -6.49
C GLY A 120 0.78 7.77 -6.83
N ILE A 121 -0.19 8.70 -6.72
CA ILE A 121 0.04 10.13 -6.90
C ILE A 121 0.98 10.68 -5.83
N TYR A 122 0.71 10.36 -4.55
CA TYR A 122 1.55 10.78 -3.44
C TYR A 122 3.00 10.32 -3.62
N LEU A 123 3.20 9.04 -3.98
CA LEU A 123 4.53 8.48 -4.22
C LEU A 123 5.26 9.19 -5.36
N GLU A 124 4.57 9.52 -6.46
CA GLU A 124 5.14 10.31 -7.56
C GLU A 124 5.57 11.72 -7.09
N ILE A 125 4.75 12.39 -6.27
CA ILE A 125 5.05 13.73 -5.75
C ILE A 125 6.30 13.68 -4.86
N VAL A 126 6.34 12.77 -3.89
CA VAL A 126 7.48 12.64 -2.96
C VAL A 126 8.76 12.33 -3.72
N ARG A 127 8.70 11.44 -4.72
CA ARG A 127 9.86 11.13 -5.58
C ARG A 127 10.30 12.32 -6.42
N LYS A 128 9.38 13.12 -6.95
CA LYS A 128 9.72 14.35 -7.69
C LYS A 128 10.44 15.35 -6.78
N TRP A 129 9.91 15.59 -5.58
CA TRP A 129 10.54 16.48 -4.60
C TRP A 129 11.92 15.99 -4.15
N ALA A 130 12.09 14.68 -3.98
CA ALA A 130 13.37 14.10 -3.62
C ALA A 130 14.38 14.00 -4.79
N GLY A 131 14.00 14.37 -6.01
CA GLY A 131 14.82 14.23 -7.21
C GLY A 131 15.08 12.76 -7.59
N THR A 132 14.17 11.86 -7.23
CA THR A 132 14.29 10.41 -7.45
C THR A 132 13.26 9.84 -8.41
N ALA A 133 12.41 10.67 -9.02
CA ALA A 133 11.40 10.25 -9.99
C ALA A 133 11.99 9.40 -11.12
N VAL A 134 11.19 8.45 -11.61
CA VAL A 134 11.50 7.66 -12.81
C VAL A 134 10.95 8.44 -14.01
N ARG A 135 11.80 8.64 -15.03
CA ARG A 135 11.39 9.26 -16.31
C ARG A 135 10.60 8.26 -17.14
#